data_AF-A0A3L8SQH8-F1
#
_entry.id   AF-A0A3L8SQH8-F1
#
_cell.length_a   1.000
_cell.length_b   1.000
_cell.length_c   1.000
_cell.angle_alpha   90.00
_cell.angle_beta   90.00
_cell.angle_gamma   90.00
#
_symmetry.space_group_name_H-M   'P 1'
#
loop_
_entity.id
_entity.type
_entity.pdbx_description
1 polymer ?
#
loop_
_entity_poly.entity_id
_entity_poly.type
_entity_poly.pdbx_seq_one_letter_code
_entity_poly.pdbx_strand_id
1 'polypeptide(L)' 'MDEAEVSIGTPYYMSPERIHENGYNFKSDIWSLGCLLYELRQLVNMCINPDPEKRPDVTYVYDVAKRMHAHTASS' A
#
# COMPACT_ATOMS: atom_id res chain seq x y z
N MET A 1 -30.68 6.33 12.80
CA MET A 1 -30.11 7.28 11.84
C MET A 1 -28.66 6.90 11.75
N ASP A 2 -28.32 6.24 10.64
CA ASP A 2 -27.06 5.56 10.39
C ASP A 2 -25.85 6.47 10.60
N GLU A 3 -24.99 6.14 11.57
CA GLU A 3 -23.58 6.47 11.46
C GLU A 3 -22.98 5.43 10.51
N ALA A 4 -23.00 5.75 9.22
CA ALA A 4 -22.18 5.05 8.26
C ALA A 4 -20.72 5.23 8.70
N GLU A 5 -20.21 4.23 9.39
CA GLU A 5 -18.79 4.05 9.66
C GLU A 5 -18.11 3.98 8.29
N VAL A 6 -17.69 5.15 7.79
CA VAL A 6 -16.82 5.22 6.63
C VAL A 6 -15.57 4.48 7.08
N SER A 7 -15.43 3.24 6.64
CA SER A 7 -14.15 2.57 6.62
C SER A 7 -13.24 3.44 5.77
N ILE A 8 -12.59 4.40 6.42
CA ILE A 8 -11.59 5.27 5.83
C ILE A 8 -10.52 4.27 5.40
N GLY A 9 -10.49 3.93 4.11
CA GLY A 9 -9.45 3.05 3.58
C GLY A 9 -8.08 3.53 4.06
N THR A 10 -7.11 2.62 4.16
CA THR A 10 -5.78 2.91 4.70
C THR A 10 -5.27 4.29 4.22
N PRO A 11 -5.17 5.32 5.08
CA PRO A 11 -4.92 6.70 4.65
C PRO A 11 -3.69 6.85 3.77
N TYR A 12 -2.72 5.94 3.94
CA TYR A 12 -1.49 5.83 3.17
C TYR A 12 -1.68 5.68 1.65
N TYR A 13 -2.77 5.06 1.20
CA TYR A 13 -3.06 4.87 -0.22
C TYR A 13 -4.07 5.89 -0.75
N MET A 14 -4.59 6.77 0.11
CA MET A 14 -5.62 7.72 -0.28
C MET A 14 -5.06 8.83 -1.17
N SER A 15 -5.73 9.10 -2.29
CA SER A 15 -5.34 10.17 -3.19
C SER A 15 -5.68 11.56 -2.63
N PRO A 16 -4.98 12.62 -3.06
CA PRO A 16 -5.21 13.97 -2.54
C PRO A 16 -6.64 14.45 -2.75
N GLU A 17 -7.26 14.15 -3.90
CA GLU A 17 -8.65 14.52 -4.18
C GLU A 17 -9.65 13.81 -3.26
N ARG A 18 -9.33 12.60 -2.78
CA ARG A 18 -10.14 11.90 -1.78
C ARG A 18 -10.03 12.55 -0.40
N ILE A 19 -8.84 13.01 -0.02
CA ILE A 19 -8.58 13.70 1.25
C ILE A 19 -9.31 15.05 1.29
N HIS A 20 -9.30 15.79 0.19
CA HIS A 20 -9.95 17.10 0.08
C HIS A 20 -11.43 17.01 -0.31
N GLU A 21 -12.05 15.84 -0.20
CA GLU A 21 -13.47 15.59 -0.52
C GLU A 21 -13.88 16.00 -1.96
N ASN A 22 -12.92 16.12 -2.87
CA ASN A 22 -13.13 16.50 -4.28
C ASN A 22 -13.67 15.34 -5.15
N GLY A 23 -14.16 14.27 -4.52
CA GLY A 23 -14.71 13.08 -5.18
C GLY A 23 -13.66 12.03 -5.55
N TYR A 24 -14.11 10.78 -5.66
CA TYR A 24 -13.32 9.65 -6.16
C TYR A 24 -13.46 9.53 -7.67
N ASN A 25 -12.37 9.22 -8.37
CA ASN A 25 -12.42 8.88 -9.79
C ASN A 25 -11.33 7.85 -10.16
N PHE A 26 -11.28 7.46 -11.43
CA PHE A 26 -10.28 6.50 -11.93
C PHE A 26 -8.82 6.90 -11.64
N LYS A 27 -8.49 8.19 -11.52
CA LYS A 27 -7.15 8.64 -11.16
C LYS A 27 -6.81 8.38 -9.69
N SER A 28 -7.82 8.30 -8.83
CA SER A 28 -7.64 7.90 -7.42
C SER A 28 -7.13 6.46 -7.30
N ASP A 29 -7.55 5.55 -8.17
CA ASP A 29 -7.02 4.18 -8.23
C ASP A 29 -5.58 4.16 -8.72
N ILE A 30 -5.26 4.97 -9.74
CA ILE A 30 -3.89 5.08 -10.26
C ILE A 30 -2.93 5.59 -9.18
N TRP A 31 -3.38 6.53 -8.33
CA TRP A 31 -2.61 6.97 -7.16
C TRP A 31 -2.34 5.83 -6.19
N SER A 32 -3.39 5.13 -5.76
CA SER A 32 -3.31 4.02 -4.82
C SER A 32 -2.39 2.90 -5.34
N LEU A 33 -2.51 2.58 -6.63
CA LEU A 33 -1.63 1.63 -7.33
C LEU A 33 -0.17 2.11 -7.32
N GLY A 34 0.08 3.39 -7.53
CA GLY A 34 1.43 3.98 -7.49
C GLY A 34 2.10 3.79 -6.12
N CYS A 35 1.37 4.01 -5.03
CA CYS A 35 1.84 3.74 -3.68
C CYS A 35 2.17 2.25 -3.46
N LEU A 36 1.31 1.34 -3.91
CA LEU A 36 1.56 -0.11 -3.81
C LEU A 36 2.83 -0.52 -4.59
N LEU A 37 2.97 -0.02 -5.82
CA LEU A 37 4.14 -0.28 -6.66
C LEU A 37 5.43 0.26 -6.04
N TYR A 38 5.37 1.41 -5.36
CA TYR A 38 6.51 1.96 -4.64
C TYR A 38 6.95 1.02 -3.51
N GLU A 39 6.02 0.51 -2.71
CA GLU A 39 6.34 -0.47 -1.66
C GLU A 39 6.95 -1.75 -2.21
N LEU A 40 6.39 -2.30 -3.30
CA LEU A 40 6.93 -3.48 -3.97
C LEU A 40 8.37 -3.24 -4.46
N ARG A 41 8.61 -2.09 -5.09
CA ARG A 41 9.95 -1.72 -5.57
C ARG A 41 10.96 -1.63 -4.42
N GLN A 42 10.57 -1.06 -3.29
CA GLN A 42 11.44 -0.98 -2.11
C GLN A 42 11.75 -2.37 -1.55
N LEU A 43 10.77 -3.28 -1.48
CA LEU A 43 10.99 -4.67 -1.09
C LEU A 43 11.97 -5.37 -2.03
N VAL A 44 11.76 -5.24 -3.35
CA VAL A 44 12.67 -5.82 -4.35
C VAL A 44 14.09 -5.28 -4.18
N ASN A 45 14.26 -3.97 -4.05
CA ASN A 45 15.57 -3.34 -3.84
C ASN A 45 16.30 -3.89 -2.61
N MET A 46 15.59 -4.16 -1.51
CA MET A 46 16.16 -4.78 -0.31
C MET A 46 16.59 -6.23 -0.58
N CYS A 47 15.77 -7.01 -1.29
CA CYS A 47 16.06 -8.40 -1.60
C CYS A 47 17.26 -8.58 -2.55
N ILE A 48 17.42 -7.70 -3.54
CA ILE A 48 18.52 -7.78 -4.53
C ILE A 48 19.76 -6.98 -4.12
N ASN A 49 19.95 -6.72 -2.83
CA ASN A 49 21.10 -5.96 -2.34
C ASN A 49 22.42 -6.69 -2.68
N PRO A 50 23.43 -6.00 -3.26
CA PRO A 50 24.72 -6.61 -3.55
C PRO A 50 25.43 -7.13 -2.29
N ASP A 51 25.19 -6.51 -1.15
CA ASP A 51 25.70 -6.93 0.16
C ASP A 51 24.70 -7.91 0.80
N PRO A 52 25.07 -9.20 1.02
CA PRO A 52 24.16 -10.20 1.58
C PRO A 52 23.72 -9.87 3.01
N GLU A 53 24.57 -9.18 3.78
CA GLU A 53 24.26 -8.80 5.17
C GLU A 53 23.20 -7.70 5.26
N LYS A 54 22.93 -7.00 4.15
CA LYS A 54 21.89 -5.97 4.05
C LYS A 54 20.55 -6.49 3.54
N ARG A 55 20.47 -7.77 3.16
CA ARG A 55 19.22 -8.38 2.71
C ARG A 55 18.34 -8.69 3.92
N PRO A 56 17.01 -8.53 3.81
CA PRO A 56 16.11 -8.92 4.88
C PRO A 56 16.04 -10.45 5.02
N ASP A 57 15.67 -10.92 6.21
CA ASP A 57 15.32 -12.32 6.39
C ASP A 57 13.96 -12.67 5.76
N VAL A 58 13.71 -13.98 5.60
CA VAL A 58 12.48 -14.48 4.97
C VAL A 58 11.21 -14.14 5.75
N THR A 59 11.31 -14.00 7.08
CA THR A 59 10.17 -13.65 7.95
C THR A 59 9.75 -12.22 7.67
N TYR A 60 10.70 -11.28 7.60
CA TYR A 60 10.43 -9.89 7.24
C TYR A 60 9.76 -9.77 5.86
N VAL A 61 10.28 -10.48 4.85
CA VAL A 61 9.69 -10.48 3.50
C VAL A 61 8.26 -11.02 3.54
N TYR A 62 8.03 -12.11 4.26
CA TYR A 62 6.70 -12.69 4.43
C TYR A 62 5.73 -11.76 5.15
N ASP A 63 6.18 -11.04 6.17
CA ASP A 63 5.37 -10.06 6.90
C ASP A 63 4.99 -8.87 6.02
N VAL A 64 5.91 -8.37 5.20
CA VAL A 64 5.60 -7.35 4.19
C VAL A 64 4.56 -7.88 3.21
N ALA A 65 4.76 -9.08 2.66
CA ALA A 65 3.82 -9.69 1.71
C ALA A 65 2.41 -9.89 2.30
N LYS A 66 2.32 -10.40 3.54
CA LYS A 66 1.03 -10.54 4.26
C LYS A 66 0.33 -9.21 4.44
N ARG A 67 1.06 -8.17 4.86
CA ARG A 67 0.50 -6.82 4.98
C ARG A 67 -0.03 -6.33 3.63
N MET A 68 0.76 -6.43 2.57
CA MET A 68 0.32 -5.97 1.24
C MET A 68 -0.90 -6.75 0.74
N HIS A 69 -0.92 -8.07 0.92
CA HIS A 69 -2.07 -8.91 0.56
C HIS A 69 -3.33 -8.49 1.31
N ALA A 70 -3.24 -8.25 2.62
CA ALA A 70 -4.37 -7.80 3.44
C ALA A 70 -4.99 -6.50 2.90
N HIS A 71 -4.17 -5.54 2.47
CA HIS A 71 -4.66 -4.27 1.89
C HIS A 71 -5.29 -4.44 0.49
N THR A 72 -4.85 -5.43 -0.28
CA THR A 72 -5.42 -5.69 -1.62
C THR A 72 -6.65 -6.58 -1.59
N ALA A 73 -6.82 -7.43 -0.57
CA ALA A 73 -7.94 -8.36 -0.43
C ALA A 73 -9.19 -7.71 0.20
N SER A 74 -9.06 -6.51 0.74
CA SER A 74 -10.14 -5.72 1.35
C SER A 74 -10.83 -4.72 0.40
N SER A 75 -10.53 -4.78 -0.90
CA SER A 75 -11.09 -3.90 -1.95
C SER A 75 -12.08 -4.62 -2.84
#